data_AF-A0AA47ENT7-F1
#
_entry.id   AF-A0AA47ENT7-F1
#
_cell.length_a   1.000
_cell.length_b   1.000
_cell.length_c   1.000
_cell.angle_alpha   90.00
_cell.angle_beta   90.00
_cell.angle_gamma   90.00
#
_symmetry.space_group_name_H-M   'P 1'
#
loop_
_entity.id
_entity.type
_entity.pdbx_description
1 polymer ?
#
loop_
_entity_poly.entity_id
_entity_poly.type
_entity_poly.pdbx_seq_one_letter_code
_entity_poly.pdbx_strand_id
1 'polypeptide(L)'
;MLKNWSSHADYQQFIISNLSCFYKSFSKKIIELEPSISKLYCLDLDILREILKPYYSNIGRPATLQPEIFRSFSLMLFQKETSITNWVKKLHASELLATCIGCTINNVPSLGAHYDFISRLWLSNLSTDRSNLRKIYSYKRKPSKIKAPGKNKKLPNKKTGVVKRVSDFFEAGRSFSLRAERLLQKIFSLVAVVTSFNLNLIEKDNLTVGGDGTCVHCKSSYYGSKVCDCRQNGICGCLLL
;
A
#
# COMPACT_ATOMS: atom_id res chain seq x y z
N MET A 1 9.48 12.65 -18.52
CA MET A 1 9.78 11.42 -19.30
C MET A 1 10.51 10.38 -18.47
N LEU A 2 10.08 9.12 -18.48
CA LEU A 2 10.78 8.03 -17.80
C LEU A 2 11.86 7.45 -18.73
N LYS A 3 13.11 7.90 -18.58
CA LYS A 3 14.26 7.40 -19.37
C LYS A 3 15.14 6.46 -18.56
N ASN A 4 15.59 6.96 -17.41
CA ASN A 4 16.57 6.28 -16.58
C ASN A 4 15.86 5.44 -15.54
N TRP A 5 16.33 4.21 -15.37
CA TRP A 5 15.87 3.28 -14.35
C TRP A 5 17.10 2.49 -13.90
N SER A 6 17.51 2.66 -12.64
CA SER A 6 18.58 1.85 -12.06
C SER A 6 18.08 0.42 -11.92
N SER A 7 18.82 -0.54 -12.50
CA SER A 7 18.42 -1.94 -12.42
C SER A 7 18.52 -2.44 -10.98
N HIS A 8 17.81 -3.52 -10.67
CA HIS A 8 17.91 -4.15 -9.36
C HIS A 8 19.35 -4.63 -9.08
N ALA A 9 20.03 -5.17 -10.10
CA ALA A 9 21.42 -5.61 -10.00
C ALA A 9 22.38 -4.44 -9.68
N ASP A 10 22.23 -3.29 -10.35
CA ASP A 10 23.05 -2.10 -10.08
C ASP A 10 22.83 -1.61 -8.64
N TYR A 11 21.58 -1.63 -8.17
CA TYR A 11 21.26 -1.28 -6.79
C TYR A 11 21.91 -2.24 -5.78
N GLN A 12 21.87 -3.55 -6.02
CA GLN A 12 22.50 -4.54 -5.15
C GLN A 12 24.02 -4.34 -5.07
N GLN A 13 24.68 -4.12 -6.21
CA GLN A 13 26.12 -3.83 -6.24
C GLN A 13 26.46 -2.52 -5.52
N PHE A 14 25.63 -1.48 -5.70
CA PHE A 14 25.78 -0.21 -5.00
C PHE A 14 25.70 -0.40 -3.49
N ILE A 15 24.71 -1.17 -3.01
CA ILE A 15 24.53 -1.44 -1.58
C ILE A 15 25.72 -2.20 -1.00
N ILE A 16 26.16 -3.28 -1.65
CA ILE A 16 27.30 -4.08 -1.20
C ILE A 16 28.57 -3.22 -1.08
N SER A 17 28.85 -2.42 -2.11
CA SER A 17 30.06 -1.61 -2.18
C SER A 17 30.12 -0.51 -1.10
N ASN A 18 28.98 0.07 -0.74
CA ASN A 18 28.93 1.18 0.21
C ASN A 18 28.73 0.72 1.66
N LEU A 19 27.95 -0.34 1.90
CA LEU A 19 27.66 -0.81 3.27
C LEU A 19 28.90 -1.33 4.00
N SER A 20 29.87 -1.93 3.29
CA SER A 20 31.12 -2.39 3.91
C SER A 20 31.91 -1.26 4.57
N CYS A 21 31.86 -0.05 3.99
CA CYS A 21 32.49 1.14 4.55
C CYS A 21 31.73 1.64 5.78
N PHE A 22 30.39 1.72 5.71
CA PHE A 22 29.59 2.14 6.85
C PHE A 22 29.64 1.16 8.02
N TYR A 23 29.83 -0.14 7.77
CA TYR A 23 29.91 -1.14 8.85
C TYR A 23 31.10 -0.89 9.78
N LYS A 24 32.23 -0.40 9.24
CA LYS A 24 33.41 -0.05 10.04
C LYS A 24 33.15 1.14 10.96
N SER A 25 32.35 2.11 10.53
CA SER A 25 32.12 3.37 11.26
C SER A 25 30.85 3.38 12.12
N PHE A 26 29.81 2.62 11.72
CA PHE A 26 28.46 2.67 12.29
C PHE A 26 27.84 1.28 12.52
N SER A 27 28.65 0.32 12.96
CA SER A 27 28.26 -1.10 13.14
C SER A 27 26.92 -1.28 13.88
N LYS A 28 26.75 -0.63 15.03
CA LYS A 28 25.50 -0.73 15.83
C LYS A 28 24.26 -0.30 15.06
N LYS A 29 24.35 0.80 14.32
CA LYS A 29 23.22 1.36 13.56
C LYS A 29 22.89 0.52 12.33
N ILE A 30 23.90 -0.12 11.72
CA ILE A 30 23.66 -1.07 10.64
C ILE A 30 22.96 -2.32 11.16
N ILE A 31 23.38 -2.86 12.31
CA ILE A 31 22.71 -4.02 12.92
C ILE A 31 21.24 -3.70 13.21
N GLU A 32 20.94 -2.48 13.68
CA GLU A 32 19.56 -2.03 13.89
C GLU A 32 18.76 -1.93 12.57
N LEU A 33 19.40 -1.49 11.49
CA LEU A 33 18.77 -1.31 10.18
C LEU A 33 18.79 -2.56 9.29
N GLU A 34 19.52 -3.60 9.66
CA GLU A 34 19.72 -4.82 8.88
C GLU A 34 18.39 -5.40 8.35
N PRO A 35 17.32 -5.53 9.16
CA PRO A 35 16.06 -6.08 8.66
C PRO A 35 15.40 -5.21 7.59
N SER A 36 15.62 -3.90 7.64
CA SER A 36 15.12 -2.95 6.63
C SER A 36 15.97 -3.02 5.37
N ILE A 37 17.29 -3.09 5.52
CA ILE A 37 18.26 -3.18 4.42
C ILE A 37 18.02 -4.47 3.64
N SER A 38 17.90 -5.62 4.32
CA SER A 38 17.69 -6.92 3.69
C SER A 38 16.37 -6.97 2.91
N LYS A 39 15.29 -6.35 3.44
CA LYS A 39 14.03 -6.22 2.70
C LYS A 39 14.16 -5.36 1.44
N LEU A 40 14.89 -4.25 1.51
CA LEU A 40 15.13 -3.40 0.34
C LEU A 40 16.05 -4.09 -0.68
N TYR A 41 17.04 -4.83 -0.21
CA TYR A 41 17.98 -5.60 -1.02
C TYR A 41 17.26 -6.65 -1.87
N CYS A 42 16.23 -7.29 -1.33
CA CYS A 42 15.39 -8.26 -2.05
C CYS A 42 14.25 -7.61 -2.86
N LEU A 43 14.03 -6.30 -2.73
CA LEU A 43 12.93 -5.60 -3.40
C LEU A 43 13.30 -5.29 -4.86
N ASP A 44 12.91 -6.21 -5.75
CA ASP A 44 13.02 -6.01 -7.19
C ASP A 44 11.92 -5.09 -7.73
N LEU A 45 12.33 -4.02 -8.41
CA LEU A 45 11.46 -3.00 -8.97
C LEU A 45 11.58 -2.91 -10.50
N ASP A 46 12.37 -3.75 -11.16
CA ASP A 46 12.66 -3.60 -12.59
C ASP A 46 11.40 -3.71 -13.45
N ILE A 47 10.46 -4.58 -13.04
CA ILE A 47 9.16 -4.71 -13.69
C ILE A 47 8.34 -3.40 -13.66
N LEU A 48 8.59 -2.52 -12.69
CA LEU A 48 7.86 -1.25 -12.56
C LEU A 48 8.19 -0.27 -13.67
N ARG A 49 9.37 -0.36 -14.30
CA ARG A 49 9.74 0.55 -15.39
C ARG A 49 8.69 0.56 -16.49
N GLU A 50 8.32 -0.62 -16.98
CA GLU A 50 7.36 -0.76 -18.08
C GLU A 50 5.93 -0.44 -17.65
N ILE A 51 5.58 -0.71 -16.39
CA ILE A 51 4.26 -0.40 -15.84
C ILE A 51 4.07 1.10 -15.67
N LEU A 52 5.12 1.79 -15.23
CA LEU A 52 5.09 3.21 -14.91
C LEU A 52 5.27 4.09 -16.15
N LYS A 53 6.00 3.62 -17.17
CA LYS A 53 6.29 4.37 -18.41
C LYS A 53 5.09 5.11 -19.03
N PRO A 54 3.87 4.51 -19.15
CA PRO A 54 2.70 5.22 -19.70
C PRO A 54 2.23 6.42 -18.88
N TYR A 55 2.58 6.49 -17.59
CA TYR A 55 2.20 7.55 -16.66
C TYR A 55 3.21 8.71 -16.61
N TYR A 56 4.24 8.67 -17.48
CA TYR A 56 5.18 9.78 -17.67
C TYR A 56 4.99 10.35 -19.07
N SER A 57 5.08 11.68 -19.18
CA SER A 57 5.10 12.35 -20.48
C SER A 57 6.27 11.87 -21.34
N ASN A 58 6.04 11.67 -22.64
CA ASN A 58 7.08 11.35 -23.61
C ASN A 58 8.03 12.52 -23.87
N ILE A 59 7.65 13.74 -23.49
CA ILE A 59 8.38 14.98 -23.75
C ILE A 59 8.74 15.67 -22.43
N GLY A 60 9.77 16.51 -22.45
CA GLY A 60 10.19 17.33 -21.32
C GLY A 60 11.28 16.67 -20.47
N ARG A 61 11.49 17.22 -19.27
CA ARG A 61 12.58 16.80 -18.38
C ARG A 61 12.46 15.31 -18.02
N PRO A 62 13.57 14.54 -18.08
CA PRO A 62 13.59 13.19 -17.57
C PRO A 62 13.26 13.14 -16.07
N ALA A 63 12.42 12.18 -15.69
CA ALA A 63 12.20 11.83 -14.30
C ALA A 63 13.45 11.10 -13.79
N THR A 64 13.93 11.50 -12.62
CA THR A 64 15.14 10.97 -12.00
C THR A 64 14.77 10.27 -10.70
N LEU A 65 15.55 9.27 -10.30
CA LEU A 65 15.44 8.61 -8.99
C LEU A 65 14.10 7.89 -8.72
N GLN A 66 13.42 7.38 -9.76
CA GLN A 66 12.09 6.80 -9.60
C GLN A 66 12.06 5.50 -8.77
N PRO A 67 12.92 4.49 -9.03
CA PRO A 67 12.99 3.32 -8.15
C PRO A 67 13.49 3.67 -6.74
N GLU A 68 14.39 4.65 -6.61
CA GLU A 68 14.91 5.14 -5.33
C GLU A 68 13.82 5.84 -4.49
N ILE A 69 12.90 6.59 -5.12
CA ILE A 69 11.72 7.14 -4.44
C ILE A 69 10.82 6.02 -3.90
N PHE A 70 10.65 4.92 -4.65
CA PHE A 70 9.88 3.77 -4.17
C PHE A 70 10.55 3.09 -2.96
N ARG A 71 11.87 2.88 -3.03
CA ARG A 71 12.65 2.37 -1.88
C ARG A 71 12.60 3.33 -0.69
N SER A 72 12.61 4.63 -0.94
CA SER A 72 12.43 5.67 0.08
C SER A 72 11.11 5.52 0.84
N PHE A 73 9.98 5.34 0.15
CA PHE A 73 8.70 5.07 0.81
C PHE A 73 8.71 3.77 1.62
N SER A 74 9.32 2.71 1.09
CA SER A 74 9.44 1.44 1.80
C SER A 74 10.24 1.59 3.09
N LEU A 75 11.40 2.24 3.01
CA LEU A 75 12.26 2.52 4.17
C LEU A 75 11.58 3.44 5.19
N MET A 76 10.86 4.46 4.74
CA MET A 76 10.08 5.36 5.60
C MET A 76 9.12 4.57 6.48
N LEU A 77 8.39 3.62 5.87
CA LEU A 77 7.43 2.77 6.57
C LEU A 77 8.13 1.78 7.52
N PHE A 78 9.26 1.20 7.11
CA PHE A 78 10.05 0.33 8.00
C PHE A 78 10.57 1.08 9.24
N GLN A 79 10.87 2.37 9.08
CA GLN A 79 11.26 3.27 10.15
C GLN A 79 10.10 3.84 10.97
N LYS A 80 8.86 3.42 10.67
CA LYS A 80 7.62 3.91 11.31
C LYS A 80 7.43 5.43 11.22
N GLU A 81 8.03 6.07 10.22
CA GLU A 81 7.81 7.49 9.93
C GLU A 81 6.57 7.66 9.06
N THR A 82 5.70 8.61 9.41
CA THR A 82 4.45 8.86 8.68
C THR A 82 4.44 10.21 7.98
N SER A 83 5.33 11.13 8.37
CA SER A 83 5.45 12.45 7.75
C SER A 83 6.52 12.44 6.65
N ILE A 84 6.10 12.58 5.39
CA ILE A 84 7.01 12.68 4.24
C ILE A 84 7.99 13.86 4.43
N THR A 85 7.52 14.98 4.99
CA THR A 85 8.36 16.16 5.24
C THR A 85 9.47 15.86 6.25
N ASN A 86 9.15 15.17 7.35
CA ASN A 86 10.15 14.79 8.35
C ASN A 86 11.09 13.71 7.80
N TRP A 87 10.54 12.76 7.04
CA TRP A 87 11.29 11.71 6.38
C TRP A 87 12.35 12.27 5.44
N VAL A 88 11.99 13.20 4.57
CA VAL A 88 12.92 13.84 3.63
C VAL A 88 14.02 14.59 4.37
N LYS A 89 13.71 15.31 5.46
CA LYS A 89 14.73 15.94 6.32
C LYS A 89 15.68 14.91 6.93
N LYS A 90 15.15 13.78 7.41
CA LYS A 90 15.94 12.67 7.99
C LYS A 90 16.84 12.01 6.94
N LEU A 91 16.35 11.83 5.71
CA LEU A 91 17.14 11.31 4.59
C LEU A 91 18.30 12.23 4.22
N HIS A 92 18.05 13.54 4.10
CA HIS A 92 19.11 14.51 3.81
C HIS A 92 20.13 14.68 4.94
N ALA A 93 19.79 14.28 6.17
CA ALA A 93 20.68 14.36 7.32
C ALA A 93 21.51 13.08 7.54
N SER A 94 21.23 11.99 6.83
CA SER A 94 21.82 10.68 7.11
C SER A 94 22.28 9.95 5.85
N GLU A 95 23.59 9.97 5.63
CA GLU A 95 24.24 9.28 4.50
C GLU A 95 23.93 7.78 4.44
N LEU A 96 23.84 7.11 5.60
CA LEU A 96 23.46 5.70 5.67
C LEU A 96 22.05 5.45 5.11
N LEU A 97 21.07 6.33 5.41
CA LEU A 97 19.70 6.16 4.94
C LEU A 97 19.58 6.50 3.45
N ALA A 98 20.30 7.52 2.98
CA ALA A 98 20.43 7.82 1.55
C ALA A 98 21.03 6.62 0.80
N THR A 99 22.06 5.99 1.36
CA THR A 99 22.69 4.79 0.78
C THR A 99 21.70 3.63 0.70
N CYS A 100 20.92 3.38 1.75
CA CYS A 100 19.93 2.29 1.78
C CYS A 100 18.91 2.37 0.63
N ILE A 101 18.55 3.57 0.17
CA ILE A 101 17.60 3.77 -0.93
C ILE A 101 18.25 3.74 -2.32
N GLY A 102 19.59 3.65 -2.39
CA GLY A 102 20.37 3.67 -3.64
C GLY A 102 20.87 5.06 -4.04
N CYS A 103 20.88 6.03 -3.12
CA CYS A 103 21.29 7.41 -3.37
C CYS A 103 22.58 7.79 -2.65
N THR A 104 23.29 8.77 -3.20
CA THR A 104 24.33 9.52 -2.46
C THR A 104 23.68 10.70 -1.74
N ILE A 105 24.33 11.22 -0.68
CA ILE A 105 23.79 12.31 0.14
C ILE A 105 23.43 13.58 -0.66
N ASN A 106 24.17 13.83 -1.75
CA ASN A 106 23.96 14.99 -2.63
C ASN A 106 22.86 14.77 -3.66
N ASN A 107 22.37 13.53 -3.83
CA ASN A 107 21.41 13.15 -4.86
C ASN A 107 20.24 12.36 -4.26
N VAL A 108 19.68 12.88 -3.18
CA VAL A 108 18.49 12.33 -2.51
C VAL A 108 17.21 12.93 -3.11
N PRO A 109 16.11 12.16 -3.25
CA PRO A 109 14.86 12.68 -3.79
C PRO A 109 14.27 13.79 -2.91
N SER A 110 13.85 14.89 -3.53
CA SER A 110 13.26 16.03 -2.82
C SER A 110 11.83 15.76 -2.35
N LEU A 111 11.30 16.61 -1.46
CA LEU A 111 9.91 16.55 -1.02
C LEU A 111 8.91 16.62 -2.20
N GLY A 112 9.19 17.50 -3.16
CA GLY A 112 8.36 17.62 -4.37
C GLY A 112 8.37 16.35 -5.21
N ALA A 113 9.51 15.67 -5.32
CA ALA A 113 9.62 14.42 -6.07
C ALA A 113 8.77 13.30 -5.46
N HIS A 114 8.70 13.21 -4.12
CA HIS A 114 7.84 12.24 -3.42
C HIS A 114 6.36 12.50 -3.71
N TYR A 115 5.90 13.75 -3.64
CA TYR A 115 4.50 14.10 -3.94
C TYR A 115 4.16 13.95 -5.43
N ASP A 116 5.08 14.29 -6.33
CA ASP A 116 4.90 14.05 -7.76
C ASP A 116 4.77 12.55 -8.05
N PHE A 117 5.58 11.72 -7.40
CA PHE A 117 5.47 10.25 -7.51
C PHE A 117 4.11 9.74 -7.01
N ILE A 118 3.65 10.18 -5.84
CA ILE A 118 2.31 9.84 -5.31
C ILE A 118 1.22 10.26 -6.31
N SER A 119 1.29 11.48 -6.83
CA SER A 119 0.29 11.98 -7.77
C SER A 119 0.26 11.18 -9.08
N ARG A 120 1.37 10.58 -9.49
CA ARG A 120 1.41 9.70 -10.68
C ARG A 120 0.79 8.33 -10.41
N LEU A 121 0.96 7.82 -9.18
CA LEU A 121 0.39 6.54 -8.77
C LEU A 121 -1.13 6.60 -8.55
N TRP A 122 -1.64 7.78 -8.21
CA TRP A 122 -3.05 7.99 -7.92
C TRP A 122 -3.80 8.48 -9.18
N LEU A 123 -4.57 7.58 -9.80
CA LEU A 123 -5.20 7.81 -11.11
C LEU A 123 -6.44 8.71 -11.08
N SER A 124 -6.66 9.46 -10.00
CA SER A 124 -7.75 10.43 -9.95
C SER A 124 -7.37 11.72 -10.65
N ASN A 125 -8.38 12.49 -11.05
CA ASN A 125 -8.16 13.83 -11.55
C ASN A 125 -7.96 14.79 -10.36
N LEU A 126 -6.73 15.27 -10.18
CA LEU A 126 -6.36 16.16 -9.08
C LEU A 126 -7.20 17.45 -9.05
N SER A 127 -7.62 17.99 -10.19
CA SER A 127 -8.46 19.19 -10.24
C SER A 127 -9.87 18.90 -9.72
N THR A 128 -10.43 17.75 -10.08
CA THR A 128 -11.72 17.29 -9.59
C THR A 128 -11.66 17.01 -8.09
N ASP A 129 -10.61 16.34 -7.61
CA ASP A 129 -10.43 16.05 -6.18
C ASP A 129 -10.31 17.33 -5.36
N ARG A 130 -9.52 18.31 -5.82
CA ARG A 130 -9.42 19.62 -5.19
C ARG A 130 -10.77 20.35 -5.14
N SER A 131 -11.57 20.25 -6.20
CA SER A 131 -12.91 20.83 -6.22
C SER A 131 -13.84 20.13 -5.22
N ASN A 132 -13.72 18.80 -5.07
CA ASN A 132 -14.51 18.01 -4.13
C ASN A 132 -14.14 18.31 -2.67
N LEU A 133 -12.85 18.54 -2.37
CA LEU A 133 -12.40 18.92 -1.03
C LEU A 133 -12.96 20.26 -0.55
N ARG A 134 -13.31 21.16 -1.48
CA ARG A 134 -13.94 22.44 -1.17
C ARG A 134 -15.45 22.33 -0.90
N LYS A 135 -16.07 21.17 -1.16
CA LYS A 135 -17.51 20.97 -0.90
C LYS A 135 -17.73 20.89 0.59
N ILE A 136 -18.47 21.85 1.13
CA ILE A 136 -18.88 21.87 2.52
C ILE A 136 -20.10 20.94 2.65
N TYR A 137 -19.95 19.87 3.42
CA TYR A 137 -21.06 19.00 3.77
C TYR A 137 -21.71 19.52 5.05
N SER A 138 -23.04 19.63 5.05
CA SER A 138 -23.78 19.95 6.26
C SER A 138 -23.56 18.87 7.32
N TYR A 139 -23.33 19.29 8.56
CA TYR A 139 -23.19 18.38 9.68
C TYR A 139 -24.48 17.57 9.85
N LYS A 140 -24.41 16.26 9.60
CA LYS A 140 -25.52 15.35 9.87
C LYS A 140 -25.46 14.93 11.34
N ARG A 141 -26.44 15.38 12.13
CA ARG A 141 -26.60 14.92 13.51
C ARG A 141 -26.65 13.38 13.55
N LYS A 142 -25.90 12.78 14.47
CA LYS A 142 -26.00 11.33 14.74
C LYS A 142 -27.46 10.97 15.05
N PRO A 143 -27.98 9.84 14.55
CA PRO A 143 -29.32 9.37 14.93
C PRO A 143 -29.43 9.26 16.45
N SER A 144 -30.59 9.60 17.02
CA SER A 144 -30.80 9.45 18.47
C SER A 144 -30.67 7.98 18.88
N LYS A 145 -30.20 7.74 20.11
CA LYS A 145 -29.98 6.39 20.69
C LYS A 145 -31.24 5.51 20.72
N ILE A 146 -32.41 6.06 20.44
CA ILE A 146 -33.71 5.37 20.43
C ILE A 146 -33.82 4.37 19.25
N LYS A 147 -32.98 4.52 18.20
CA LYS A 147 -32.85 3.54 17.10
C LYS A 147 -31.61 2.65 17.22
N ALA A 148 -31.00 2.58 18.41
CA ALA A 148 -29.86 1.71 18.63
C ALA A 148 -30.33 0.25 18.74
N PRO A 149 -29.73 -0.69 18.00
CA PRO A 149 -29.98 -2.11 18.19
C PRO A 149 -29.62 -2.50 19.62
N GLY A 150 -30.36 -3.45 20.19
CA GLY A 150 -30.08 -3.96 21.54
C GLY A 150 -28.64 -4.47 21.71
N LYS A 151 -28.20 -4.70 22.95
CA LYS A 151 -26.85 -5.24 23.24
C LYS A 151 -26.55 -6.43 22.31
N ASN A 152 -25.38 -6.40 21.68
CA ASN A 152 -24.87 -7.42 20.73
C ASN A 152 -25.63 -7.55 19.39
N LYS A 153 -26.51 -6.62 19.02
CA LYS A 153 -27.16 -6.60 17.70
C LYS A 153 -26.52 -5.53 16.80
N LYS A 154 -26.23 -5.89 15.54
CA LYS A 154 -25.76 -4.94 14.51
C LYS A 154 -26.90 -3.98 14.13
N LEU A 155 -26.54 -2.77 13.72
CA LEU A 155 -27.52 -1.82 13.17
C LEU A 155 -28.13 -2.45 11.90
N PRO A 156 -29.46 -2.47 11.74
CA PRO A 156 -30.05 -2.98 10.51
C PRO A 156 -29.52 -2.18 9.31
N ASN A 157 -29.14 -2.88 8.25
CA ASN A 157 -28.69 -2.24 7.03
C ASN A 157 -29.81 -1.35 6.47
N LYS A 158 -29.52 -0.06 6.28
CA LYS A 158 -30.49 0.90 5.73
C LYS A 158 -31.00 0.52 4.33
N LYS A 159 -30.18 -0.24 3.59
CA LYS A 159 -30.53 -0.83 2.29
C LYS A 159 -30.27 -2.33 2.39
N THR A 160 -31.30 -3.15 2.26
CA THR A 160 -31.17 -4.61 2.20
C THR A 160 -30.56 -5.04 0.85
N GLY A 161 -29.93 -6.21 0.83
CA GLY A 161 -29.38 -6.82 -0.40
C GLY A 161 -28.24 -6.06 -1.07
N VAL A 162 -27.55 -5.14 -0.37
CA VAL A 162 -26.39 -4.42 -0.95
C VAL A 162 -25.27 -5.38 -1.31
N VAL A 163 -24.95 -6.32 -0.41
CA VAL A 163 -23.88 -7.32 -0.64
C VAL A 163 -24.18 -8.16 -1.88
N LYS A 164 -25.40 -8.71 -1.97
CA LYS A 164 -25.83 -9.49 -3.13
C LYS A 164 -25.73 -8.68 -4.43
N ARG A 165 -26.22 -7.44 -4.45
CA ARG A 165 -26.09 -6.56 -5.62
C ARG A 165 -24.65 -6.28 -6.03
N VAL A 166 -23.75 -6.15 -5.06
CA VAL A 166 -22.32 -5.96 -5.34
C VAL A 166 -21.71 -7.25 -5.88
N SER A 167 -22.07 -8.42 -5.33
CA SER A 167 -21.67 -9.73 -5.85
C SER A 167 -22.14 -9.93 -7.29
N ASP A 168 -23.44 -9.80 -7.54
CA ASP A 168 -24.07 -9.93 -8.86
C ASP A 168 -23.42 -8.95 -9.87
N PHE A 169 -23.05 -7.75 -9.42
CA PHE A 169 -22.37 -6.76 -10.26
C PHE A 169 -20.99 -7.25 -10.72
N PHE A 170 -20.20 -7.85 -9.83
CA PHE A 170 -18.89 -8.40 -10.16
C PHE A 170 -18.97 -9.71 -10.93
N GLU A 171 -19.91 -10.59 -10.58
CA GLU A 171 -20.19 -11.84 -11.30
C GLU A 171 -20.60 -11.57 -12.76
N ALA A 172 -21.33 -10.48 -13.01
CA ALA A 172 -21.64 -9.99 -14.35
C ALA A 172 -20.43 -9.38 -15.11
N GLY A 173 -19.21 -9.51 -14.58
CA GLY A 173 -17.98 -8.99 -15.18
C GLY A 173 -17.85 -7.47 -15.16
N ARG A 174 -18.69 -6.76 -14.39
CA ARG A 174 -18.65 -5.30 -14.32
C ARG A 174 -17.56 -4.85 -13.33
N SER A 175 -17.05 -3.65 -13.54
CA SER A 175 -16.09 -3.03 -12.63
C SER A 175 -16.45 -1.58 -12.35
N PHE A 176 -15.98 -1.05 -11.21
CA PHE A 176 -16.14 0.36 -10.91
C PHE A 176 -15.35 1.21 -11.90
N SER A 177 -15.99 2.27 -12.41
CA SER A 177 -15.39 3.22 -13.36
C SER A 177 -14.29 4.07 -12.73
N LEU A 178 -14.45 4.42 -11.44
CA LEU A 178 -13.49 5.21 -10.68
C LEU A 178 -12.69 4.28 -9.76
N ARG A 179 -11.45 3.97 -10.17
CA ARG A 179 -10.47 3.22 -9.36
C ARG A 179 -9.13 3.95 -9.39
N ALA A 180 -9.00 4.96 -8.54
CA ALA A 180 -7.80 5.79 -8.47
C ALA A 180 -6.57 4.97 -8.05
N GLU A 181 -6.78 4.00 -7.17
CA GLU A 181 -5.80 3.10 -6.59
C GLU A 181 -5.41 1.92 -7.50
N ARG A 182 -6.01 1.78 -8.70
CA ARG A 182 -5.80 0.61 -9.58
C ARG A 182 -4.33 0.39 -9.92
N LEU A 183 -3.58 1.47 -10.16
CA LEU A 183 -2.15 1.36 -10.45
C LEU A 183 -1.37 0.85 -9.23
N LEU A 184 -1.67 1.36 -8.04
CA LEU A 184 -1.06 0.90 -6.80
C LEU A 184 -1.36 -0.58 -6.51
N GLN A 185 -2.61 -1.02 -6.73
CA GLN A 185 -3.01 -2.43 -6.61
C GLN A 185 -2.24 -3.32 -7.60
N LYS A 186 -2.06 -2.85 -8.84
CA LYS A 186 -1.28 -3.57 -9.86
C LYS A 186 0.19 -3.69 -9.45
N ILE A 187 0.79 -2.60 -8.95
CA ILE A 187 2.17 -2.59 -8.45
C ILE A 187 2.32 -3.57 -7.28
N PHE A 188 1.41 -3.53 -6.31
CA PHE A 188 1.43 -4.44 -5.16
C PHE A 188 1.32 -5.91 -5.60
N SER A 189 0.41 -6.21 -6.53
CA SER A 189 0.25 -7.57 -7.07
C SER A 189 1.54 -8.07 -7.72
N LEU A 190 2.18 -7.25 -8.55
CA LEU A 190 3.36 -7.69 -9.31
C LEU A 190 4.63 -7.75 -8.46
N VAL A 191 4.87 -6.74 -7.62
CA VAL A 191 6.11 -6.65 -6.83
C VAL A 191 6.07 -7.55 -5.59
N ALA A 192 4.92 -7.65 -4.93
CA ALA A 192 4.81 -8.40 -3.68
C ALA A 192 4.15 -9.77 -3.89
N VAL A 193 2.94 -9.83 -4.44
CA VAL A 193 2.12 -11.06 -4.44
C VAL A 193 2.69 -12.10 -5.39
N VAL A 194 2.88 -11.75 -6.66
CA VAL A 194 3.43 -12.66 -7.68
C VAL A 194 4.84 -13.10 -7.32
N THR A 195 5.68 -12.18 -6.86
CA THR A 195 7.03 -12.50 -6.38
C THR A 195 6.99 -13.47 -5.20
N SER A 196 6.08 -13.28 -4.24
CA SER A 196 5.93 -14.19 -3.09
C SER A 196 5.53 -15.59 -3.52
N PHE A 197 4.66 -15.72 -4.53
CA PHE A 197 4.33 -17.01 -5.12
C PHE A 197 5.52 -17.65 -5.83
N ASN A 198 6.29 -16.88 -6.60
CA ASN A 198 7.47 -17.39 -7.31
C ASN A 198 8.57 -17.85 -6.34
N LEU A 199 8.66 -17.22 -5.18
CA LEU A 199 9.57 -17.59 -4.10
C LEU A 199 9.01 -18.71 -3.20
N ASN A 200 7.84 -19.26 -3.51
CA ASN A 200 7.14 -20.27 -2.70
C ASN A 200 6.93 -19.84 -1.23
N LEU A 201 6.78 -18.53 -0.97
CA LEU A 201 6.48 -18.00 0.36
C LEU A 201 4.98 -18.14 0.71
N ILE A 202 4.14 -18.30 -0.31
CA ILE A 202 2.69 -18.46 -0.19
C ILE A 202 2.28 -19.64 -1.05
N GLU A 203 1.50 -20.57 -0.49
CA GLU A 203 0.91 -21.67 -1.24
C GLU A 203 -0.25 -21.18 -2.11
N LYS A 204 -0.32 -21.64 -3.37
CA LYS A 204 -1.36 -21.23 -4.32
C LYS A 204 -2.68 -21.98 -4.11
N ASP A 205 -2.62 -23.23 -3.68
CA ASP A 205 -3.75 -24.16 -3.79
C ASP A 205 -4.75 -24.04 -2.62
N ASN A 206 -4.33 -23.48 -1.49
CA ASN A 206 -5.15 -23.39 -0.27
C ASN A 206 -5.39 -21.93 0.21
N LEU A 207 -5.65 -21.02 -0.73
CA LEU A 207 -5.89 -19.62 -0.40
C LEU A 207 -7.34 -19.38 0.06
N THR A 208 -7.50 -19.00 1.33
CA THR A 208 -8.78 -18.48 1.84
C THR A 208 -8.86 -16.97 1.61
N VAL A 209 -9.89 -16.50 0.91
CA VAL A 209 -10.14 -15.07 0.73
C VAL A 209 -10.79 -14.50 1.98
N GLY A 210 -10.03 -13.75 2.77
CA GLY A 210 -10.52 -12.96 3.89
C GLY A 210 -10.86 -11.53 3.46
N GLY A 211 -12.13 -11.14 3.53
CA GLY A 211 -12.57 -9.76 3.33
C GLY A 211 -12.70 -9.03 4.67
N ASP A 212 -11.66 -8.34 5.13
CA ASP A 212 -11.81 -7.32 6.18
C ASP A 212 -12.24 -5.99 5.54
N GLY A 213 -13.43 -5.54 5.89
CA GLY A 213 -13.85 -4.18 5.62
C GLY A 213 -13.33 -3.24 6.70
N THR A 214 -12.34 -2.43 6.33
CA THR A 214 -11.93 -1.15 6.94
C THR A 214 -10.97 -1.21 8.15
N CYS A 215 -9.96 -0.32 8.15
CA CYS A 215 -9.08 0.02 9.26
C CYS A 215 -9.81 0.76 10.41
N VAL A 216 -10.98 0.26 10.81
CA VAL A 216 -11.77 0.76 11.92
C VAL A 216 -11.75 -0.36 12.94
N HIS A 217 -11.48 -0.06 14.21
CA HIS A 217 -11.57 -1.04 15.30
C HIS A 217 -13.02 -1.53 15.42
N CYS A 218 -13.37 -2.52 14.61
CA CYS A 218 -14.59 -3.28 14.73
C CYS A 218 -14.30 -4.36 15.79
N LYS A 219 -14.99 -4.31 16.93
CA LYS A 219 -15.06 -5.48 17.82
C LYS A 219 -15.78 -6.60 17.05
N SER A 220 -15.02 -7.42 16.33
CA SER A 220 -15.49 -8.71 15.85
C SER A 220 -15.36 -9.72 16.98
N SER A 221 -16.43 -10.47 17.24
CA SER A 221 -16.35 -11.65 18.10
C SER A 221 -15.66 -12.75 17.29
N TYR A 222 -14.65 -13.41 17.85
CA TYR A 222 -14.00 -14.57 17.24
C TYR A 222 -15.00 -15.68 16.88
N TYR A 223 -16.11 -15.75 17.60
CA TYR A 223 -17.16 -16.74 17.40
C TYR A 223 -18.20 -16.36 16.33
N GLY A 224 -18.02 -15.25 15.60
CA GLY A 224 -18.99 -14.77 14.62
C GLY A 224 -20.40 -14.57 15.22
N SER A 225 -21.40 -14.41 14.36
CA SER A 225 -22.80 -14.48 14.77
C SER A 225 -23.51 -15.53 13.94
N LYS A 226 -24.16 -16.51 14.58
CA LYS A 226 -24.94 -17.55 13.87
C LYS A 226 -26.08 -16.88 13.09
N VAL A 227 -25.99 -16.87 11.76
CA VAL A 227 -27.02 -16.31 10.86
C VAL A 227 -27.90 -17.41 10.24
N CYS A 228 -27.61 -18.68 10.51
CA CYS A 228 -28.28 -19.83 9.94
C CYS A 228 -29.23 -20.51 10.94
N ASP A 229 -30.33 -21.06 10.44
CA ASP A 229 -31.30 -21.84 11.23
C ASP A 229 -30.87 -23.31 11.42
N CYS A 230 -29.64 -23.66 11.05
CA CYS A 230 -29.09 -25.03 11.13
C CYS A 230 -29.34 -25.70 12.49
N ARG A 231 -29.22 -24.95 13.58
CA ARG A 231 -29.40 -25.47 14.94
C ARG A 231 -30.85 -25.82 15.25
N GLN A 232 -31.81 -25.10 14.65
CA GLN A 232 -33.24 -25.44 14.76
C GLN A 232 -33.57 -26.70 13.95
N ASN A 233 -32.81 -26.94 12.87
CA ASN A 233 -32.95 -28.12 12.01
C ASN A 233 -32.07 -29.31 12.44
N GLY A 234 -31.51 -29.29 13.65
CA GLY A 234 -30.70 -30.40 14.20
C GLY A 234 -29.29 -30.56 13.62
N ILE A 235 -28.83 -29.62 12.78
CA ILE A 235 -27.50 -29.67 12.15
C ILE A 235 -26.47 -28.97 13.05
N CYS A 236 -25.53 -29.75 13.59
CA CYS A 236 -24.40 -29.27 14.39
C CYS A 236 -23.15 -29.10 13.51
N GLY A 237 -22.60 -27.88 13.42
CA GLY A 237 -21.34 -27.62 12.70
C GLY A 237 -21.37 -26.49 11.65
N CYS A 238 -22.42 -25.64 11.61
CA CYS A 238 -22.47 -24.56 10.62
C CYS A 238 -21.35 -23.52 10.83
N LEU A 239 -20.65 -23.21 9.74
CA LEU A 239 -19.61 -22.18 9.66
C LEU A 239 -20.20 -20.82 10.06
N LEU A 240 -19.50 -20.16 10.99
CA LEU A 240 -19.85 -18.85 11.51
C LEU A 240 -19.33 -17.78 10.55
N LEU A 241 -20.20 -16.82 10.18
CA LEU A 241 -19.83 -15.57 9.49
C LEU A 241 -19.62 -14.44 10.51
#